data_AF-A0A1J5M2N5-F1
#
_entry.id   AF-A0A1J5M2N5-F1
#
_cell.length_a   1.000
_cell.length_b   1.000
_cell.length_c   1.000
_cell.angle_alpha   90.00
_cell.angle_beta   90.00
_cell.angle_gamma   90.00
#
_symmetry.space_group_name_H-M   'P 1'
#
loop_
_entity.id
_entity.type
_entity.pdbx_description
1 polymer ?
#
loop_
_entity_poly.entity_id
_entity_poly.type
_entity_poly.pdbx_seq_one_letter_code
_entity_poly.pdbx_strand_id
1 'polypeptide(L)'
;MKNSILRFGGYGALIGGSIFAGSHFFTNLIDFSLLEIFGYLSIFASLSFVFFGIKHFRDKTNGGIVSFGKALVIGLAISAIVGIVIGLLDIVYVTLINPDFSAEYIQYTLNDLKETLPPAEFEIQKEKLITDMEAFDNPTFAGLFMFGIVFTIGIIITVISSFILQRKK
;
A
#
# COMPACT_ATOMS: atom_id res chain seq x y z
N MET A 1 10.32 -21.35 6.40
CA MET A 1 9.32 -20.26 6.52
C MET A 1 10.01 -18.90 6.57
N LYS A 2 10.81 -18.61 7.62
CA LYS A 2 11.51 -17.32 7.79
C LYS A 2 12.25 -16.83 6.53
N ASN A 3 13.07 -17.69 5.90
CA ASN A 3 13.83 -17.30 4.71
C ASN A 3 12.92 -16.92 3.53
N SER A 4 11.81 -17.62 3.33
CA SER A 4 10.82 -17.30 2.30
C SER A 4 10.13 -15.97 2.61
N ILE A 5 9.75 -15.75 3.87
CA ILE A 5 9.11 -14.49 4.31
C ILE A 5 10.04 -13.30 4.07
N LEU A 6 11.28 -13.35 4.57
CA LEU A 6 12.22 -12.23 4.44
C LEU A 6 12.60 -11.95 2.98
N ARG A 7 12.81 -13.00 2.19
CA ARG A 7 13.20 -12.85 0.79
C ARG A 7 12.09 -12.23 -0.05
N PHE A 8 10.86 -12.75 0.06
CA PHE A 8 9.74 -12.29 -0.76
C PHE A 8 9.11 -11.00 -0.20
N GLY A 9 9.13 -10.79 1.11
CA GLY A 9 8.84 -9.51 1.73
C GLY A 9 9.82 -8.43 1.29
N GLY A 10 11.13 -8.74 1.25
CA GLY A 10 12.14 -7.85 0.71
C GLY A 10 11.94 -7.51 -0.77
N TYR A 11 11.64 -8.51 -1.62
CA TYR A 11 11.32 -8.25 -3.03
C TYR A 11 10.08 -7.38 -3.22
N GLY A 12 9.01 -7.67 -2.48
CA GLY A 12 7.79 -6.85 -2.50
C GLY A 12 8.06 -5.42 -2.04
N ALA A 13 8.80 -5.26 -0.93
CA ALA A 13 9.17 -3.95 -0.39
C ALA A 13 10.06 -3.15 -1.36
N LEU A 14 11.03 -3.80 -2.02
CA LEU A 14 11.89 -3.15 -3.00
C LEU A 14 11.10 -2.69 -4.23
N ILE A 15 10.27 -3.57 -4.81
CA ILE A 15 9.45 -3.24 -5.99
C ILE A 15 8.44 -2.14 -5.66
N GLY A 16 7.62 -2.35 -4.62
CA GLY A 16 6.61 -1.37 -4.21
C GLY A 16 7.23 -0.05 -3.77
N GLY A 17 8.27 -0.12 -2.94
CA GLY A 17 9.01 1.06 -2.49
C GLY A 17 9.64 1.83 -3.63
N SER A 18 10.17 1.16 -4.66
CA SER A 18 10.73 1.84 -5.83
C SER A 18 9.67 2.53 -6.67
N ILE A 19 8.51 1.89 -6.88
CA ILE A 19 7.38 2.51 -7.61
C ILE A 19 6.84 3.70 -6.81
N PHE A 20 6.61 3.53 -5.51
CA PHE A 20 6.11 4.57 -4.61
C PHE A 20 7.07 5.76 -4.56
N ALA A 21 8.36 5.53 -4.29
CA ALA A 21 9.34 6.60 -4.24
C ALA A 21 9.46 7.26 -5.61
N GLY A 22 9.55 6.48 -6.69
CA GLY A 22 9.63 7.00 -8.06
C GLY A 22 8.46 7.94 -8.37
N SER A 23 7.22 7.52 -8.15
CA SER A 23 6.05 8.35 -8.45
C SER A 23 6.02 9.65 -7.65
N HIS A 24 6.46 9.61 -6.39
CA HIS A 24 6.48 10.77 -5.49
C HIS A 24 7.71 11.69 -5.69
N PHE A 25 8.81 11.20 -6.27
CA PHE A 25 9.97 12.04 -6.64
C PHE A 25 9.75 12.81 -7.95
N PHE A 26 8.87 12.33 -8.82
CA PHE A 26 8.56 12.95 -10.12
C PHE A 26 7.24 13.73 -10.11
N THR A 27 6.79 14.25 -8.96
CA THR A 27 5.53 14.99 -8.81
C THR A 27 5.40 16.22 -9.71
N ASN A 28 6.52 16.88 -10.06
CA ASN A 28 6.50 17.99 -11.02
C ASN A 28 6.13 17.58 -12.47
N LEU A 29 6.10 16.29 -12.76
CA LEU A 29 5.79 15.72 -14.08
C LEU A 29 4.48 14.91 -14.09
N ILE A 30 3.86 14.70 -12.92
CA ILE A 30 2.79 13.73 -12.70
C ILE A 30 1.72 14.39 -11.82
N ASP A 31 0.48 14.49 -12.31
CA ASP A 31 -0.64 15.00 -11.50
C ASP A 31 -1.08 13.99 -10.42
N PHE A 32 -1.96 14.44 -9.51
CA PHE A 32 -2.46 13.60 -8.43
C PHE A 32 -3.25 12.37 -8.90
N SER A 33 -3.89 12.43 -10.07
CA SER A 33 -4.62 11.29 -10.63
C SER A 33 -3.67 10.17 -11.05
N LEU A 34 -2.59 10.52 -11.76
CA LEU A 34 -1.55 9.56 -12.12
C LEU A 34 -0.80 9.05 -10.88
N LEU A 35 -0.58 9.91 -9.87
CA LEU A 35 0.03 9.50 -8.60
C LEU A 35 -0.79 8.39 -7.91
N GLU A 36 -2.11 8.51 -7.90
CA GLU A 36 -3.02 7.49 -7.37
C GLU A 36 -2.90 6.16 -8.13
N ILE A 37 -2.84 6.21 -9.46
CA ILE A 37 -2.64 5.01 -10.30
C ILE A 37 -1.32 4.32 -9.95
N PHE A 38 -0.23 5.08 -9.82
CA PHE A 38 1.06 4.51 -9.40
C PHE A 38 1.04 3.97 -7.97
N GLY A 39 0.26 4.59 -7.08
CA GLY A 39 0.00 4.09 -5.73
C GLY A 39 -0.62 2.69 -5.76
N TYR A 40 -1.72 2.50 -6.48
CA TYR A 40 -2.33 1.18 -6.64
C TYR A 40 -1.41 0.18 -7.33
N LEU A 41 -0.71 0.61 -8.39
CA LEU A 41 0.26 -0.24 -9.08
C LEU A 41 1.36 -0.73 -8.13
N SER A 42 1.90 0.15 -7.28
CA SER A 42 2.87 -0.19 -6.25
C SER A 42 2.35 -1.25 -5.30
N ILE A 43 1.12 -1.08 -4.80
CA ILE A 43 0.46 -2.02 -3.87
C ILE A 43 0.30 -3.40 -4.53
N PHE A 44 -0.31 -3.47 -5.71
CA PHE A 44 -0.56 -4.76 -6.36
C PHE A 44 0.72 -5.44 -6.84
N ALA A 45 1.68 -4.68 -7.37
CA ALA A 45 2.97 -5.22 -7.79
C ALA A 45 3.75 -5.79 -6.60
N SER A 46 3.79 -5.08 -5.47
CA SER A 46 4.49 -5.53 -4.26
C SER A 46 3.81 -6.74 -3.60
N LEU A 47 2.48 -6.74 -3.50
CA LEU A 47 1.74 -7.84 -2.87
C LEU A 47 1.65 -9.09 -3.76
N SER A 48 1.96 -9.01 -5.06
CA SER A 48 2.11 -10.21 -5.92
C SER A 48 3.13 -11.21 -5.36
N PHE A 49 4.14 -10.73 -4.62
CA PHE A 49 5.16 -11.57 -3.98
C PHE A 49 4.62 -12.42 -2.82
N VAL A 50 3.42 -12.14 -2.30
CA VAL A 50 2.73 -13.02 -1.35
C VAL A 50 2.52 -14.41 -1.95
N PHE A 51 1.95 -14.47 -3.17
CA PHE A 51 1.72 -15.72 -3.88
C PHE A 51 3.03 -16.47 -4.12
N PHE A 52 4.04 -15.78 -4.63
CA PHE A 52 5.35 -16.38 -4.91
C PHE A 52 6.08 -16.84 -3.64
N GLY A 53 5.95 -16.11 -2.53
CA GLY A 53 6.53 -16.49 -1.25
C GLY A 53 5.92 -17.76 -0.66
N ILE A 54 4.59 -17.88 -0.70
CA ILE A 54 3.88 -19.09 -0.29
C ILE A 54 4.25 -20.27 -1.20
N LYS A 55 4.24 -20.05 -2.52
CA LYS A 55 4.58 -21.08 -3.51
C LYS A 55 6.02 -21.56 -3.34
N HIS A 56 6.96 -20.64 -3.14
CA HIS A 56 8.36 -20.97 -2.92
C HIS A 56 8.55 -21.79 -1.64
N PHE A 57 7.90 -21.42 -0.54
CA PHE A 57 7.93 -22.20 0.68
C PHE A 57 7.39 -23.62 0.46
N ARG A 58 6.22 -23.74 -0.18
CA ARG A 58 5.61 -25.04 -0.51
C ARG A 58 6.55 -25.90 -1.34
N ASP A 59 6.98 -25.40 -2.50
CA ASP A 59 7.64 -26.21 -3.54
C ASP A 59 9.13 -26.46 -3.25
N LYS A 60 9.82 -25.50 -2.65
CA LYS A 60 11.29 -25.56 -2.47
C LYS A 60 11.73 -25.82 -1.04
N THR A 61 10.91 -25.50 -0.05
CA THR A 61 11.31 -25.61 1.37
C THR A 61 10.54 -26.71 2.12
N ASN A 62 9.29 -26.98 1.76
CA ASN A 62 8.39 -27.83 2.55
C ASN A 62 7.89 -29.07 1.80
N GLY A 63 8.64 -29.53 0.80
CA GLY A 63 8.39 -30.80 0.12
C GLY A 63 7.08 -30.86 -0.68
N GLY A 64 6.64 -29.73 -1.25
CA GLY A 64 5.44 -29.64 -2.09
C GLY A 64 4.12 -29.53 -1.34
N ILE A 65 4.14 -29.43 -0.01
CA ILE A 65 2.95 -29.42 0.85
C ILE A 65 2.91 -28.09 1.62
N VAL A 66 1.72 -27.51 1.78
CA VAL A 66 1.51 -26.36 2.65
C VAL A 66 0.06 -26.36 3.13
N SER A 67 -0.14 -26.28 4.45
CA SER A 67 -1.49 -26.14 5.00
C SER A 67 -1.95 -24.69 4.86
N PHE A 68 -3.28 -24.48 4.82
CA PHE A 68 -3.88 -23.16 4.75
C PHE A 68 -3.35 -22.22 5.85
N GLY A 69 -3.31 -22.66 7.11
CA GLY A 69 -2.79 -21.85 8.22
C GLY A 69 -1.32 -21.46 8.05
N LYS A 70 -0.46 -22.35 7.52
CA LYS A 70 0.94 -22.00 7.25
C LYS A 70 1.06 -21.01 6.10
N ALA A 71 0.23 -21.16 5.06
CA ALA A 71 0.18 -20.21 3.94
C ALA A 71 -0.28 -18.82 4.39
N LEU A 72 -1.31 -18.75 5.26
CA LEU A 72 -1.78 -17.50 5.85
C LEU A 72 -0.65 -16.79 6.61
N VAL A 73 0.04 -17.49 7.52
CA VAL A 73 1.14 -16.89 8.30
C VAL A 73 2.23 -16.33 7.39
N ILE A 74 2.59 -17.04 6.32
CA ILE A 74 3.62 -16.58 5.38
C ILE A 74 3.13 -15.34 4.63
N GLY A 75 1.91 -15.35 4.10
CA GLY A 75 1.38 -14.22 3.33
C GLY A 75 1.14 -12.97 4.18
N LEU A 76 0.64 -13.13 5.40
CA LEU A 76 0.45 -12.02 6.33
C LEU A 76 1.79 -11.40 6.74
N ALA A 77 2.81 -12.22 6.99
CA ALA A 77 4.13 -11.72 7.33
C ALA A 77 4.79 -10.97 6.16
N ILE A 78 4.62 -11.46 4.92
CA ILE A 78 5.09 -10.75 3.73
C ILE A 78 4.34 -9.42 3.56
N SER A 79 3.01 -9.44 3.66
CA SER A 79 2.16 -8.24 3.56
C SER A 79 2.52 -7.20 4.62
N ALA A 80 2.79 -7.63 5.86
CA ALA A 80 3.21 -6.73 6.94
C ALA A 80 4.57 -6.08 6.65
N ILE A 81 5.56 -6.84 6.14
CA ILE A 81 6.86 -6.27 5.75
C ILE A 81 6.69 -5.20 4.67
N VAL A 82 5.90 -5.50 3.63
CA VAL A 82 5.63 -4.55 2.54
C VAL A 82 4.94 -3.30 3.06
N GLY A 83 3.86 -3.46 3.85
CA GLY A 83 3.13 -2.35 4.43
C GLY A 83 4.00 -1.48 5.33
N ILE A 84 4.87 -2.07 6.16
CA ILE A 84 5.75 -1.30 7.06
C ILE A 84 6.70 -0.45 6.25
N VAL A 85 7.32 -1.01 5.20
CA VAL A 85 8.25 -0.26 4.36
C VAL A 85 7.53 0.89 3.64
N ILE A 86 6.35 0.64 3.06
CA ILE A 86 5.59 1.69 2.39
C ILE A 86 5.13 2.77 3.38
N GLY A 87 4.61 2.41 4.55
CA GLY A 87 4.22 3.38 5.56
C GLY A 87 5.39 4.22 6.10
N LEU A 88 6.59 3.63 6.22
CA LEU A 88 7.80 4.38 6.57
C LEU A 88 8.26 5.32 5.44
N LEU A 89 8.16 4.87 4.18
CA LEU A 89 8.46 5.73 3.04
C LEU A 89 7.49 6.91 2.96
N ASP A 90 6.22 6.68 3.27
CA ASP A 90 5.20 7.73 3.34
C ASP A 90 5.53 8.76 4.42
N ILE A 91 5.87 8.30 5.64
CA ILE A 91 6.33 9.19 6.73
C ILE A 91 7.53 10.04 6.27
N VAL A 92 8.54 9.41 5.66
CA VAL A 92 9.72 10.13 5.17
C VAL A 92 9.33 11.15 4.10
N TYR A 93 8.42 10.80 3.21
CA TYR A 93 7.96 11.67 2.16
C TYR A 93 7.25 12.91 2.73
N VAL A 94 6.23 12.73 3.58
CA VAL A 94 5.45 13.85 4.14
C VAL A 94 6.17 14.64 5.23
N THR A 95 7.37 14.22 5.65
CA THR A 95 8.17 14.97 6.65
C THR A 95 9.40 15.64 6.06
N LEU A 96 10.08 14.99 5.12
CA LEU A 96 11.38 15.43 4.63
C LEU A 96 11.38 15.86 3.16
N ILE A 97 10.43 15.35 2.35
CA ILE A 97 10.43 15.57 0.89
C ILE A 97 9.35 16.58 0.51
N ASN A 98 8.10 16.34 0.91
CA ASN A 98 6.97 17.24 0.66
C ASN A 98 6.07 17.37 1.92
N PRO A 99 6.43 18.27 2.86
CA PRO A 99 5.60 18.58 4.02
C PRO A 99 4.24 19.21 3.69
N ASP A 100 4.12 19.84 2.53
CA ASP A 100 2.90 20.55 2.10
C ASP A 100 1.93 19.64 1.32
N PHE A 101 2.25 18.35 1.17
CA PHE A 101 1.49 17.38 0.37
C PHE A 101 0.00 17.34 0.70
N SER A 102 -0.36 17.35 1.99
CA SER A 102 -1.76 17.35 2.46
C SER A 102 -2.51 18.59 1.94
N ALA A 103 -1.89 19.78 2.07
CA ALA A 103 -2.48 21.03 1.62
C ALA A 103 -2.60 21.09 0.08
N GLU A 104 -1.58 20.62 -0.64
CA GLU A 104 -1.60 20.50 -2.10
C GLU A 104 -2.70 19.56 -2.59
N TYR A 105 -2.87 18.41 -1.94
CA TYR A 105 -3.91 17.44 -2.25
C TYR A 105 -5.32 17.97 -1.97
N ILE A 106 -5.53 18.65 -0.84
CA ILE A 106 -6.79 19.33 -0.53
C ILE A 106 -7.10 20.35 -1.63
N GLN A 107 -6.15 21.19 -2.00
CA GLN A 107 -6.36 22.21 -3.03
C GLN A 107 -6.69 21.59 -4.39
N TYR A 108 -5.98 20.54 -4.80
CA TYR A 108 -6.27 19.79 -6.02
C TYR A 108 -7.70 19.26 -6.03
N THR A 109 -8.12 18.60 -4.94
CA THR A 109 -9.44 18.00 -4.80
C THR A 109 -10.54 19.07 -4.78
N LEU A 110 -10.32 20.19 -4.09
CA LEU A 110 -11.29 21.29 -4.06
C LEU A 110 -11.48 21.94 -5.44
N ASN A 111 -10.43 22.03 -6.26
CA ASN A 111 -10.55 22.54 -7.61
C ASN A 111 -11.45 21.63 -8.46
N ASP A 112 -11.25 20.30 -8.38
CA ASP A 112 -12.09 19.32 -9.08
C ASP A 112 -13.56 19.35 -8.59
N LEU A 113 -13.77 19.38 -7.27
CA LEU A 113 -15.11 19.46 -6.68
C LEU A 113 -15.87 20.74 -7.09
N LYS A 114 -15.15 21.86 -7.21
CA LYS A 114 -15.75 23.13 -7.61
C LYS A 114 -16.21 23.12 -9.08
N GLU A 115 -15.53 22.36 -9.94
CA GLU A 115 -15.90 22.20 -11.34
C GLU A 115 -17.05 21.18 -11.53
N THR A 116 -17.17 20.21 -10.64
CA THR A 116 -18.10 19.08 -10.79
C THR A 116 -19.40 19.20 -9.98
N LEU A 117 -19.45 20.03 -8.93
CA LEU A 117 -20.60 20.09 -8.00
C LEU A 117 -21.34 21.43 -7.98
N PRO A 118 -22.65 21.43 -7.66
CA PRO A 118 -23.39 22.64 -7.33
C PRO A 118 -22.83 23.36 -6.08
N PRO A 119 -22.97 24.69 -5.96
CA PRO A 119 -22.38 25.46 -4.86
C PRO A 119 -22.76 25.00 -3.44
N ALA A 120 -24.01 24.54 -3.26
CA ALA A 120 -24.48 24.06 -1.96
C ALA A 120 -23.86 22.72 -1.55
N GLU A 121 -23.58 21.84 -2.52
CA GLU A 121 -22.93 20.55 -2.27
C GLU A 121 -21.42 20.72 -2.11
N PHE A 122 -20.82 21.67 -2.82
CA PHE A 122 -19.40 22.00 -2.73
C PHE A 122 -18.99 22.39 -1.30
N GLU A 123 -19.70 23.31 -0.63
CA GLU A 123 -19.30 23.73 0.72
C GLU A 123 -19.37 22.58 1.74
N ILE A 124 -20.36 21.68 1.60
CA ILE A 124 -20.47 20.48 2.45
C ILE A 124 -19.28 19.55 2.21
N GLN A 125 -18.93 19.28 0.96
CA GLN A 125 -17.80 18.39 0.63
C GLN A 125 -16.45 19.00 1.03
N LYS A 126 -16.30 20.32 0.90
CA LYS A 126 -15.10 21.05 1.31
C LYS A 126 -14.86 20.95 2.81
N GLU A 127 -15.88 21.22 3.63
CA GLU A 127 -15.75 21.10 5.10
C GLU A 127 -15.40 19.68 5.51
N LYS A 128 -16.06 18.69 4.89
CA LYS A 128 -15.77 17.27 5.11
C LYS A 128 -14.33 16.93 4.73
N LEU A 129 -13.87 17.32 3.54
CA LEU A 129 -12.52 17.03 3.06
C LEU A 129 -11.46 17.60 4.01
N ILE A 130 -11.61 18.87 4.42
CA ILE A 130 -10.68 19.51 5.36
C ILE A 130 -10.64 18.72 6.67
N THR A 131 -11.81 18.42 7.24
CA THR A 131 -11.93 17.67 8.50
C THR A 131 -11.31 16.28 8.40
N ASP A 132 -11.59 15.55 7.31
CA ASP A 132 -11.06 14.19 7.09
C ASP A 132 -9.52 14.20 6.93
N MET A 133 -8.95 15.31 6.43
CA MET A 133 -7.52 15.47 6.20
C MET A 133 -6.74 15.99 7.42
N GLU A 134 -7.38 16.57 8.45
CA GLU A 134 -6.70 17.07 9.65
C GLU A 134 -5.82 16.00 10.33
N ALA A 135 -6.28 14.74 10.35
CA ALA A 135 -5.52 13.65 10.95
C ALA A 135 -4.22 13.34 10.19
N PHE A 136 -4.17 13.64 8.88
CA PHE A 136 -3.02 13.39 8.01
C PHE A 136 -1.90 14.42 8.17
N ASP A 137 -2.15 15.54 8.87
CA ASP A 137 -1.10 16.46 9.30
C ASP A 137 -0.14 15.80 10.32
N ASN A 138 -0.57 14.71 10.96
CA ASN A 138 0.33 13.87 11.75
C ASN A 138 0.99 12.80 10.84
N PRO A 139 2.32 12.89 10.60
CA PRO A 139 3.00 11.96 9.71
C PRO A 139 2.90 10.50 10.16
N THR A 140 2.88 10.27 11.48
CA THR A 140 2.76 8.92 12.03
C THR A 140 1.38 8.34 11.70
N PHE A 141 0.34 9.16 11.76
CA PHE A 141 -0.99 8.73 11.36
C PHE A 141 -1.05 8.45 9.86
N ALA A 142 -0.53 9.34 9.01
CA ALA A 142 -0.46 9.14 7.56
C ALA A 142 0.23 7.82 7.20
N GLY A 143 1.43 7.56 7.75
CA GLY A 143 2.15 6.31 7.51
C GLY A 143 1.45 5.06 8.04
N LEU A 144 0.79 5.14 9.20
CA LEU A 144 -0.01 4.04 9.73
C LEU A 144 -1.27 3.77 8.90
N PHE A 145 -1.88 4.82 8.37
CA PHE A 145 -3.01 4.72 7.45
C PHE A 145 -2.59 4.04 6.15
N MET A 146 -1.46 4.44 5.58
CA MET A 146 -0.86 3.80 4.41
C MET A 146 -0.49 2.34 4.65
N PHE A 147 0.12 2.03 5.80
CA PHE A 147 0.32 0.65 6.23
C PHE A 147 -1.01 -0.12 6.26
N GLY A 148 -2.06 0.47 6.83
CA GLY A 148 -3.38 -0.12 6.95
C GLY A 148 -4.00 -0.48 5.60
N ILE A 149 -3.92 0.42 4.61
CA ILE A 149 -4.38 0.16 3.24
C ILE A 149 -3.63 -1.03 2.63
N VAL A 150 -2.29 -0.96 2.63
CA VAL A 150 -1.44 -2.01 2.04
C VAL A 150 -1.70 -3.36 2.73
N PHE A 151 -1.75 -3.36 4.05
CA PHE A 151 -1.93 -4.56 4.84
C PHE A 151 -3.31 -5.18 4.63
N THR A 152 -4.37 -4.37 4.55
CA THR A 152 -5.74 -4.85 4.31
C THR A 152 -5.85 -5.53 2.94
N ILE A 153 -5.31 -4.92 1.88
CA ILE A 153 -5.25 -5.55 0.55
C ILE A 153 -4.38 -6.81 0.60
N GLY A 154 -3.28 -6.77 1.35
CA GLY A 154 -2.40 -7.91 1.60
C GLY A 154 -3.10 -9.09 2.27
N ILE A 155 -4.01 -8.84 3.21
CA ILE A 155 -4.85 -9.89 3.83
C ILE A 155 -5.70 -10.57 2.77
N ILE A 156 -6.37 -9.82 1.90
CA ILE A 156 -7.22 -10.36 0.84
C ILE A 156 -6.39 -11.25 -0.10
N ILE A 157 -5.27 -10.73 -0.60
CA ILE A 157 -4.36 -11.47 -1.48
C ILE A 157 -3.79 -12.72 -0.78
N THR A 158 -3.50 -12.62 0.51
CA THR A 158 -3.01 -13.73 1.33
C THR A 158 -4.05 -14.84 1.46
N VAL A 159 -5.31 -14.50 1.75
CA VAL A 159 -6.40 -15.48 1.85
C VAL A 159 -6.58 -16.20 0.52
N ILE A 160 -6.68 -15.46 -0.59
CA ILE A 160 -6.81 -16.02 -1.94
C ILE A 160 -5.63 -16.94 -2.27
N SER A 161 -4.40 -16.45 -2.08
CA SER A 161 -3.18 -17.23 -2.36
C SER A 161 -3.09 -18.49 -1.49
N SER A 162 -3.54 -18.42 -0.24
CA SER A 162 -3.54 -19.56 0.69
C SER A 162 -4.52 -20.63 0.25
N PHE A 163 -5.71 -20.26 -0.24
CA PHE A 163 -6.68 -21.21 -0.80
C PHE A 163 -6.19 -21.85 -2.10
N ILE A 164 -5.54 -21.09 -2.98
CA ILE A 164 -5.03 -21.60 -4.26
C ILE A 164 -3.84 -22.55 -4.04
N LEU A 165 -2.94 -22.22 -3.11
CA LEU A 165 -1.67 -22.92 -2.97
C LEU A 165 -1.70 -24.06 -1.96
N GLN A 166 -2.73 -24.15 -1.11
CA GLN A 166 -2.83 -25.23 -0.13
C GLN A 166 -2.73 -26.59 -0.80
N ARG A 167 -1.97 -27.48 -0.18
CA ARG A 167 -1.87 -28.87 -0.59
C ARG A 167 -1.73 -29.71 0.65
N LYS A 168 -2.72 -30.57 0.88
CA LYS A 168 -2.72 -31.55 1.97
C LYS A 168 -2.02 -32.82 1.48
N LYS A 169 -1.45 -33.58 2.41
CA LYS A 169 -1.12 -34.99 2.14
C LYS A 169 -2.40 -35.77 1.95
#